data_AF-A0A7K4VRU1-F1
#
_entry.id   AF-A0A7K4VRU1-F1
#
_cell.length_a   1.000
_cell.length_b   1.000
_cell.length_c   1.000
_cell.angle_alpha   90.00
_cell.angle_beta   90.00
_cell.angle_gamma   90.00
#
_symmetry.space_group_name_H-M   'P 1'
#
loop_
_entity.id
_entity.type
_entity.pdbx_description
1 polymer ?
#
loop_
_entity_poly.entity_id
_entity_poly.type
_entity_poly.pdbx_seq_one_letter_code
_entity_poly.pdbx_strand_id
1 'polypeptide(L)'
;GRVKMSAEEVLVYAVELGKNSCLYFEEFWLIVPAELECDALCKEKTLHRVLRNVNSQLLVVRPDLNVAAFEDVTDQEMQSGKGMHFSIHCYKTTTPLAGLPVAFSVQVENKSYYMCCEREGGEMIVRFKEGEVPKEIPDASNFIFFKKTFTSCCSQAFKFEYSMEQGMFLAFEEEGCLRKLILKKLSEDEVDETMKISL
;
A
#
# COMPACT_ATOMS: atom_id res chain seq x y z
N GLY A 1 -46.80 20.12 10.22
CA GLY A 1 -45.86 19.01 10.48
C GLY A 1 -44.57 19.60 11.02
N ARG A 2 -44.03 19.05 12.11
CA ARG A 2 -42.72 19.45 12.64
C ARG A 2 -41.64 18.71 11.87
N VAL A 3 -40.77 19.44 11.17
CA VAL A 3 -39.54 18.90 10.58
C VAL A 3 -38.54 18.67 11.71
N LYS A 4 -38.08 17.43 11.84
CA LYS A 4 -37.04 17.03 12.79
C LYS A 4 -35.71 17.15 12.04
N MET A 5 -34.93 18.21 12.29
CA MET A 5 -33.54 18.27 11.83
C MET A 5 -32.69 17.35 12.71
N SER A 6 -32.03 16.35 12.11
CA SER A 6 -30.93 15.64 12.74
C SER A 6 -29.65 16.45 12.51
N ALA A 7 -29.07 16.98 13.59
CA ALA A 7 -27.74 17.56 13.54
C ALA A 7 -26.73 16.40 13.51
N GLU A 8 -25.98 16.28 12.42
CA GLU A 8 -24.77 15.46 12.39
C GLU A 8 -23.67 16.19 13.17
N GLU A 9 -23.25 15.62 14.29
CA GLU A 9 -22.09 16.10 15.03
C GLU A 9 -20.82 15.66 14.30
N VAL A 10 -20.11 16.63 13.72
CA VAL A 10 -18.77 16.42 13.16
C VAL A 10 -17.76 16.48 14.30
N LEU A 11 -17.20 15.33 14.68
CA LEU A 11 -16.10 15.23 15.63
C LEU A 11 -14.81 15.78 14.99
N VAL A 12 -14.36 16.94 15.46
CA VAL A 12 -13.08 17.55 15.08
C VAL A 12 -12.06 17.26 16.17
N TYR A 13 -11.04 16.46 15.87
CA TYR A 13 -9.92 16.21 16.78
C TYR A 13 -8.77 17.18 16.49
N ALA A 14 -8.11 17.66 17.56
CA ALA A 14 -6.93 18.50 17.44
C ALA A 14 -5.76 17.68 16.87
N VAL A 15 -5.13 18.18 15.81
CA VAL A 15 -3.95 17.55 15.18
C VAL A 15 -2.70 18.22 15.75
N GLU A 16 -1.76 17.43 16.28
CA GLU A 16 -0.43 17.92 16.64
C GLU A 16 0.42 18.07 15.37
N LEU A 17 0.87 19.29 15.11
CA LEU A 17 1.84 19.59 14.06
C LEU A 17 3.21 19.05 14.49
N GLY A 18 3.67 17.99 13.82
CA GLY A 18 5.05 17.54 13.95
C GLY A 18 6.03 18.60 13.45
N LYS A 19 7.27 18.58 13.97
CA LYS A 19 8.36 19.54 13.67
C LYS A 19 8.71 19.70 12.18
N ASN A 20 8.13 18.87 11.31
CA ASN A 20 8.40 18.80 9.89
C ASN A 20 7.21 19.31 9.04
N SER A 21 6.21 19.96 9.66
CA SER A 21 4.99 20.45 8.99
C SER A 21 4.16 19.35 8.31
N CYS A 22 4.35 18.08 8.68
CA CYS A 22 3.56 16.96 8.19
C CYS A 22 2.34 16.74 9.08
N LEU A 23 1.16 16.64 8.47
CA LEU A 23 -0.08 16.25 9.15
C LEU A 23 -0.09 14.73 9.35
N TYR A 24 -0.02 14.29 10.60
CA TYR A 24 -0.18 12.89 10.95
C TYR A 24 -1.62 12.66 11.39
N PHE A 25 -2.36 11.88 10.59
CA PHE A 25 -3.63 11.32 11.05
C PHE A 25 -3.29 10.02 11.77
N GLU A 26 -3.63 9.92 13.06
CA GLU A 26 -3.72 8.60 13.69
C GLU A 26 -4.81 7.81 12.95
N GLU A 27 -4.42 6.90 12.06
CA GLU A 27 -5.34 5.98 11.39
C GLU A 27 -5.86 4.97 12.43
N PHE A 28 -6.77 5.41 13.30
CA PHE A 28 -7.49 4.54 14.21
C PHE A 28 -8.53 3.76 13.38
N TRP A 29 -8.30 2.45 13.22
CA TRP A 29 -9.23 1.55 12.55
C TRP A 29 -10.46 1.36 13.44
N LEU A 30 -11.49 2.20 13.25
CA LEU A 30 -12.82 1.93 13.80
C LEU A 30 -13.35 0.66 13.13
N ILE A 31 -13.31 -0.44 13.88
CA ILE A 31 -14.03 -1.68 13.56
C ILE A 31 -15.52 -1.31 13.54
N VAL A 32 -16.07 -1.11 12.35
CA VAL A 32 -17.52 -0.99 12.17
C VAL A 32 -18.12 -2.40 12.23
N PRO A 33 -19.06 -2.68 13.17
CA PRO A 33 -19.73 -3.97 13.22
C PRO A 33 -20.52 -4.18 11.91
N ALA A 34 -20.28 -5.34 11.30
CA ALA A 34 -20.84 -5.73 10.02
C ALA A 34 -22.37 -5.84 10.09
N GLU A 35 -23.08 -4.91 9.45
CA GLU A 35 -24.39 -5.20 8.89
C GLU A 35 -24.15 -5.76 7.47
N LEU A 36 -24.66 -6.98 7.25
CA LEU A 36 -24.42 -7.84 6.11
C LEU A 36 -24.65 -7.14 4.75
N GLU A 37 -23.64 -7.18 3.86
CA GLU A 37 -23.79 -7.54 2.44
C GLU A 37 -22.44 -7.56 1.68
N CYS A 38 -22.28 -8.62 0.87
CA CYS A 38 -21.25 -8.93 -0.15
C CYS A 38 -19.85 -9.45 0.28
N ASP A 39 -19.53 -10.66 -0.23
CA ASP A 39 -18.23 -11.35 -0.15
C ASP A 39 -17.14 -10.73 -1.07
N ALA A 40 -17.48 -9.69 -1.83
CA ALA A 40 -16.56 -9.01 -2.71
C ALA A 40 -15.81 -7.87 -1.97
N LEU A 41 -14.48 -7.79 -2.16
CA LEU A 41 -13.65 -6.70 -1.67
C LEU A 41 -14.11 -5.36 -2.29
N CYS A 42 -15.01 -4.65 -1.61
CA CYS A 42 -15.52 -3.35 -2.05
C CYS A 42 -14.52 -2.24 -1.70
N LYS A 43 -14.18 -1.38 -2.68
CA LYS A 43 -13.26 -0.26 -2.47
C LYS A 43 -13.83 0.73 -1.44
N GLU A 44 -13.06 1.02 -0.40
CA GLU A 44 -13.47 1.88 0.71
C GLU A 44 -12.87 3.29 0.58
N LYS A 45 -11.54 3.38 0.46
CA LYS A 45 -10.80 4.65 0.39
C LYS A 45 -9.60 4.56 -0.55
N THR A 46 -9.08 5.71 -0.97
CA THR A 46 -7.80 5.79 -1.69
C THR A 46 -6.89 6.78 -0.97
N LEU A 47 -5.68 6.35 -0.64
CA LEU A 47 -4.67 7.16 0.02
C LEU A 47 -3.57 7.53 -0.99
N HIS A 48 -3.15 8.79 -1.01
CA HIS A 48 -2.01 9.22 -1.82
C HIS A 48 -0.77 9.35 -0.93
N ARG A 49 0.22 8.49 -1.15
CA ARG A 49 1.39 8.34 -0.29
C ARG A 49 2.64 8.01 -1.09
N VAL A 50 3.80 8.13 -0.45
CA VAL A 50 5.06 7.64 -0.99
C VAL A 50 5.50 6.44 -0.18
N LEU A 51 6.10 5.45 -0.80
CA LEU A 51 6.56 4.26 -0.08
C LEU A 51 8.05 4.42 0.21
N ARG A 52 8.45 4.23 1.46
CA ARG A 52 9.87 4.26 1.86
C ARG A 52 10.31 2.99 2.56
N ASN A 53 11.51 2.52 2.24
CA ASN A 53 12.11 1.38 2.95
C ASN A 53 12.71 1.79 4.31
N VAL A 54 13.31 0.83 5.01
CA VAL A 54 14.02 1.06 6.29
C VAL A 54 15.16 2.09 6.21
N ASN A 55 15.74 2.28 5.03
CA ASN A 55 16.80 3.25 4.76
C ASN A 55 16.26 4.64 4.39
N SER A 56 14.94 4.88 4.51
CA SER A 56 14.26 6.13 4.13
C SER A 56 14.29 6.46 2.63
N GLN A 57 14.65 5.49 1.80
CA GLN A 57 14.66 5.64 0.35
C GLN A 57 13.28 5.48 -0.24
N LEU A 58 13.00 6.17 -1.34
CA LEU A 58 11.70 6.23 -2.00
C LEU A 58 11.58 5.15 -3.06
N LEU A 59 10.43 4.46 -3.09
CA LEU A 59 10.09 3.55 -4.19
C LEU A 59 9.81 4.37 -5.45
N VAL A 60 10.57 4.11 -6.51
CA VAL A 60 10.45 4.73 -7.83
C VAL A 60 10.09 3.68 -8.86
N VAL A 61 9.04 3.92 -9.64
CA VAL A 61 8.60 3.03 -10.72
C VAL A 61 8.99 3.61 -12.07
N ARG A 62 9.67 2.79 -12.87
CA ARG A 62 10.05 3.05 -14.26
C ARG A 62 9.46 1.96 -15.16
N PRO A 63 8.21 2.13 -15.63
CA PRO A 63 7.52 1.11 -16.43
C PRO A 63 8.20 0.83 -17.78
N ASP A 64 8.89 1.82 -18.34
CA ASP A 64 9.70 1.71 -19.57
C ASP A 64 10.83 0.69 -19.43
N LEU A 65 11.43 0.59 -18.24
CA LEU A 65 12.47 -0.38 -17.92
C LEU A 65 11.91 -1.66 -17.26
N ASN A 66 10.61 -1.71 -16.96
CA ASN A 66 9.98 -2.71 -16.08
C ASN A 66 10.71 -2.83 -14.72
N VAL A 67 11.18 -1.70 -14.18
CA VAL A 67 11.91 -1.66 -12.90
C VAL A 67 11.11 -0.86 -11.88
N ALA A 68 11.04 -1.38 -10.67
CA ALA A 68 10.67 -0.63 -9.49
C ALA A 68 11.75 -0.83 -8.43
N ALA A 69 12.31 0.26 -7.90
CA ALA A 69 13.44 0.22 -6.99
C ALA A 69 13.36 1.34 -5.95
N PHE A 70 13.99 1.12 -4.79
CA PHE A 70 14.15 2.11 -3.74
C PHE A 70 15.41 2.94 -3.98
N GLU A 71 15.24 4.26 -4.04
CA GLU A 71 16.29 5.20 -4.40
C GLU A 71 16.40 6.37 -3.42
N ASP A 72 17.62 6.91 -3.32
CA ASP A 72 17.88 8.17 -2.63
C ASP A 72 17.40 9.32 -3.52
N VAL A 73 16.28 9.92 -3.14
CA VAL A 73 15.63 11.00 -3.90
C VAL A 73 15.63 12.26 -3.04
N THR A 74 16.15 13.35 -3.60
CA THR A 74 16.16 14.67 -2.95
C THR A 74 14.77 15.34 -2.99
N ASP A 75 14.53 16.34 -2.15
CA ASP A 75 13.25 17.08 -2.14
C ASP A 75 12.93 17.72 -3.50
N GLN A 76 13.95 18.17 -4.23
CA GLN A 76 13.80 18.77 -5.56
C GLN A 76 13.39 17.71 -6.61
N GLU A 77 13.98 16.52 -6.53
CA GLU A 77 13.61 15.38 -7.38
C GLU A 77 12.24 14.84 -7.00
N MET A 78 11.83 14.90 -5.74
CA MET A 78 10.49 14.49 -5.30
C MET A 78 9.39 15.40 -5.86
N GLN A 79 9.63 16.71 -5.98
CA GLN A 79 8.65 17.66 -6.54
C GLN A 79 8.44 17.50 -8.05
N SER A 80 9.48 17.07 -8.77
CA SER A 80 9.48 16.94 -10.24
C SER A 80 9.41 15.48 -10.70
N GLY A 81 9.61 14.55 -9.78
CA GLY A 81 9.76 13.12 -10.02
C GLY A 81 8.43 12.46 -10.36
N LYS A 82 8.49 11.56 -11.34
CA LYS A 82 7.36 10.73 -11.74
C LYS A 82 7.55 9.33 -11.16
N GLY A 83 6.46 8.58 -10.97
CA GLY A 83 6.56 7.19 -10.50
C GLY A 83 6.88 7.01 -9.01
N MET A 84 6.80 8.08 -8.20
CA MET A 84 7.11 8.07 -6.77
C MET A 84 5.85 8.21 -5.89
N HIS A 85 4.77 8.77 -6.45
CA HIS A 85 3.51 9.02 -5.75
C HIS A 85 2.50 7.91 -6.04
N PHE A 86 2.20 7.13 -5.02
CA PHE A 86 1.30 5.99 -5.12
C PHE A 86 -0.09 6.34 -4.63
N SER A 87 -1.08 5.78 -5.32
CA SER A 87 -2.44 5.66 -4.83
C SER A 87 -2.63 4.25 -4.24
N ILE A 88 -2.85 4.19 -2.94
CA ILE A 88 -3.14 2.96 -2.20
C ILE A 88 -4.65 2.84 -2.09
N HIS A 89 -5.23 1.91 -2.83
CA HIS A 89 -6.66 1.62 -2.82
C HIS A 89 -6.95 0.62 -1.70
N CYS A 90 -7.64 1.05 -0.65
CA CYS A 90 -8.02 0.20 0.46
C CYS A 90 -9.41 -0.40 0.20
N TYR A 91 -9.58 -1.68 0.50
CA TYR A 91 -10.83 -2.40 0.34
C TYR A 91 -11.36 -2.86 1.69
N LYS A 92 -12.68 -2.93 1.82
CA LYS A 92 -13.33 -3.48 3.01
C LYS A 92 -12.89 -4.93 3.19
N THR A 93 -12.67 -5.34 4.43
CA THR A 93 -12.37 -6.73 4.78
C THR A 93 -13.38 -7.25 5.78
N THR A 94 -13.85 -8.47 5.55
CA THR A 94 -14.63 -9.26 6.52
C THR A 94 -13.73 -10.09 7.43
N THR A 95 -12.42 -10.15 7.15
CA THR A 95 -11.41 -10.94 7.87
C THR A 95 -10.25 -10.05 8.36
N PRO A 96 -10.44 -9.29 9.47
CA PRO A 96 -9.44 -8.34 9.96
C PRO A 96 -8.09 -8.97 10.32
N LEU A 97 -8.10 -10.25 10.72
CA LEU A 97 -6.91 -11.00 11.10
C LEU A 97 -5.90 -11.15 9.95
N ALA A 98 -6.38 -11.17 8.71
CA ALA A 98 -5.51 -11.28 7.53
C ALA A 98 -4.80 -9.95 7.18
N GLY A 99 -5.18 -8.84 7.81
CA GLY A 99 -4.71 -7.49 7.45
C GLY A 99 -5.69 -6.77 6.50
N LEU A 100 -5.38 -5.51 6.18
CA LEU A 100 -6.20 -4.69 5.28
C LEU A 100 -5.86 -5.01 3.82
N PRO A 101 -6.82 -5.45 2.99
CA PRO A 101 -6.60 -5.61 1.56
C PRO A 101 -6.36 -4.25 0.88
N VAL A 102 -5.27 -4.16 0.13
CA VAL A 102 -4.88 -2.98 -0.63
C VAL A 102 -4.40 -3.35 -2.03
N ALA A 103 -4.60 -2.42 -2.98
CA ALA A 103 -3.95 -2.42 -4.28
C ALA A 103 -3.16 -1.12 -4.46
N PHE A 104 -2.07 -1.18 -5.22
CA PHE A 104 -1.24 -0.02 -5.51
C PHE A 104 -1.39 0.40 -6.96
N SER A 105 -1.57 1.69 -7.20
CA SER A 105 -1.35 2.30 -8.51
C SER A 105 -0.43 3.50 -8.41
N VAL A 106 0.17 3.85 -9.53
CA VAL A 106 1.11 4.95 -9.68
C VAL A 106 0.86 5.64 -11.02
N GLN A 107 0.94 6.96 -11.02
CA GLN A 107 0.91 7.73 -12.25
C GLN A 107 2.34 8.00 -12.71
N VAL A 108 2.64 7.60 -13.94
CA VAL A 108 3.91 7.91 -14.60
C VAL A 108 3.57 8.63 -15.89
N GLU A 109 3.92 9.92 -15.94
CA GLU A 109 3.52 10.83 -17.01
C GLU A 109 1.98 10.91 -17.14
N ASN A 110 1.43 10.65 -18.32
CA ASN A 110 0.00 10.67 -18.60
C ASN A 110 -0.63 9.26 -18.55
N LYS A 111 0.06 8.29 -17.95
CA LYS A 111 -0.38 6.90 -17.87
C LYS A 111 -0.49 6.44 -16.43
N SER A 112 -1.53 5.67 -16.15
CA SER A 112 -1.72 4.97 -14.87
C SER A 112 -1.14 3.57 -14.99
N TYR A 113 -0.47 3.12 -13.94
CA TYR A 113 0.01 1.75 -13.81
C TYR A 113 -0.42 1.19 -12.47
N TYR A 114 -0.78 -0.09 -12.42
CA TYR A 114 -1.04 -0.79 -11.16
C TYR A 114 -0.05 -1.91 -10.91
N MET A 115 0.26 -2.13 -9.64
CA MET A 115 1.14 -3.21 -9.20
C MET A 115 0.39 -4.54 -9.26
N CYS A 116 1.00 -5.54 -9.87
CA CYS A 116 0.52 -6.92 -9.86
C CYS A 116 1.67 -7.90 -9.81
N CYS A 117 1.38 -9.14 -9.41
CA CYS A 117 2.34 -10.22 -9.34
C CYS A 117 2.07 -11.21 -10.47
N GLU A 118 3.12 -11.58 -11.19
CA GLU A 118 3.04 -12.57 -12.28
C GLU A 118 4.04 -13.69 -12.05
N ARG A 119 3.65 -14.90 -12.44
CA ARG A 119 4.56 -16.04 -12.41
C ARG A 119 5.31 -16.12 -13.74
N GLU A 120 6.63 -16.05 -13.68
CA GLU A 120 7.52 -16.17 -14.83
C GLU A 120 8.67 -17.11 -14.47
N GLY A 121 8.94 -18.11 -15.31
CA GLY A 121 10.04 -19.06 -15.06
C GLY A 121 9.92 -19.89 -13.77
N GLY A 122 8.74 -19.91 -13.12
CA GLY A 122 8.52 -20.57 -11.83
C GLY A 122 8.61 -19.61 -10.63
N GLU A 123 9.13 -18.40 -10.82
CA GLU A 123 9.26 -17.37 -9.80
C GLU A 123 8.10 -16.38 -9.87
N MET A 124 7.74 -15.79 -8.73
CA MET A 124 6.71 -14.76 -8.66
C MET A 124 7.39 -13.38 -8.69
N ILE A 125 7.03 -12.55 -9.67
CA ILE A 125 7.69 -11.27 -9.94
C ILE A 125 6.69 -10.13 -9.80
N VAL A 126 7.12 -9.02 -9.19
CA VAL A 126 6.34 -7.79 -9.11
C VAL A 126 6.45 -7.04 -10.44
N ARG A 127 5.31 -6.65 -11.01
CA ARG A 127 5.21 -5.91 -12.27
C ARG A 127 4.24 -4.74 -12.15
N PHE A 128 4.39 -3.78 -13.05
CA PHE A 128 3.50 -2.62 -13.17
C PHE A 128 2.83 -2.63 -14.53
N LYS A 129 1.53 -2.92 -14.55
CA LYS A 129 0.73 -2.98 -15.79
C LYS A 129 0.07 -1.64 -16.07
N GLU A 130 0.13 -1.20 -17.32
CA GLU A 130 -0.59 -0.02 -17.78
C GLU A 130 -2.11 -0.24 -17.64
N GLY A 131 -2.79 0.70 -16.98
CA GLY A 131 -4.22 0.66 -16.74
C GLY A 131 -4.62 1.18 -15.36
N GLU A 132 -5.92 1.16 -15.09
CA GLU A 132 -6.48 1.38 -13.76
C GLU A 132 -6.57 0.05 -13.00
N VAL A 133 -6.58 0.13 -11.67
CA VAL A 133 -6.89 -1.04 -10.84
C VAL A 133 -8.31 -1.50 -11.15
N PRO A 134 -8.53 -2.80 -11.42
CA PRO A 134 -9.87 -3.34 -11.67
C PRO A 134 -10.85 -2.95 -10.55
N LYS A 135 -12.05 -2.51 -10.94
CA LYS A 135 -13.11 -2.11 -10.01
C LYS A 135 -13.73 -3.32 -9.31
N GLU A 136 -13.80 -4.44 -10.03
CA GLU A 136 -14.23 -5.73 -9.52
C GLU A 136 -12.99 -6.54 -9.17
N ILE A 137 -12.93 -6.98 -7.92
CA ILE A 137 -11.87 -7.85 -7.43
C ILE A 137 -12.41 -9.28 -7.50
N PRO A 138 -12.02 -10.08 -8.50
CA PRO A 138 -12.26 -11.52 -8.44
C PRO A 138 -11.50 -12.13 -7.25
N ASP A 139 -12.02 -13.22 -6.68
CA ASP A 139 -11.42 -13.90 -5.53
C ASP A 139 -9.93 -14.25 -5.73
N ALA A 140 -9.50 -14.45 -6.99
CA ALA A 140 -8.12 -14.66 -7.37
C ALA A 140 -7.45 -13.42 -7.99
N SER A 141 -7.27 -12.36 -7.20
CA SER A 141 -6.68 -11.11 -7.68
C SER A 141 -5.18 -11.01 -7.41
N ASN A 142 -4.38 -11.11 -8.46
CA ASN A 142 -2.92 -11.03 -8.40
C ASN A 142 -2.35 -9.63 -8.13
N PHE A 143 -3.18 -8.66 -7.78
CA PHE A 143 -2.82 -7.26 -7.50
C PHE A 143 -3.21 -6.82 -6.08
N ILE A 144 -3.72 -7.74 -5.26
CA ILE A 144 -4.12 -7.48 -3.88
C ILE A 144 -3.03 -7.92 -2.91
N PHE A 145 -2.75 -7.05 -1.96
CA PHE A 145 -1.85 -7.27 -0.84
C PHE A 145 -2.56 -6.99 0.48
N PHE A 146 -2.22 -7.73 1.53
CA PHE A 146 -2.67 -7.42 2.88
C PHE A 146 -1.66 -6.50 3.57
N LYS A 147 -2.06 -5.24 3.80
CA LYS A 147 -1.35 -4.28 4.66
C LYS A 147 -1.47 -4.75 6.11
N LYS A 148 -0.34 -5.04 6.74
CA LYS A 148 -0.19 -5.40 8.15
C LYS A 148 0.78 -4.43 8.81
N THR A 149 0.67 -4.26 10.13
CA THR A 149 1.76 -3.62 10.90
C THR A 149 3.01 -4.49 10.81
N PHE A 150 4.18 -3.86 10.66
CA PHE A 150 5.45 -4.57 10.53
C PHE A 150 5.76 -5.36 11.81
N THR A 151 5.65 -4.68 12.95
CA THR A 151 5.75 -5.26 14.29
C THR A 151 4.62 -4.71 15.18
N SER A 152 4.25 -5.45 16.22
CA SER A 152 3.23 -5.00 17.18
C SER A 152 3.63 -3.75 17.97
N CYS A 153 4.93 -3.44 18.03
CA CYS A 153 5.47 -2.29 18.76
C CYS A 153 5.61 -1.01 17.92
N CYS A 154 5.45 -1.07 16.60
CA CYS A 154 5.60 0.09 15.71
C CYS A 154 4.38 0.23 14.79
N SER A 155 3.51 1.20 15.09
CA SER A 155 2.31 1.49 14.29
C SER A 155 2.61 2.23 12.97
N GLN A 156 3.83 2.74 12.80
CA GLN A 156 4.23 3.57 11.65
C GLN A 156 4.94 2.78 10.54
N ALA A 157 5.25 1.51 10.79
CA ALA A 157 5.89 0.63 9.83
C ALA A 157 4.94 -0.50 9.43
N PHE A 158 4.92 -0.82 8.14
CA PHE A 158 4.01 -1.80 7.56
C PHE A 158 4.78 -2.89 6.81
N LYS A 159 4.15 -4.05 6.67
CA LYS A 159 4.49 -5.09 5.70
C LYS A 159 3.28 -5.40 4.84
N PHE A 160 3.53 -5.85 3.62
CA PHE A 160 2.48 -6.12 2.63
C PHE A 160 2.62 -7.54 2.14
N GLU A 161 1.66 -8.38 2.50
CA GLU A 161 1.63 -9.80 2.10
C GLU A 161 0.82 -9.99 0.84
N TYR A 162 1.31 -10.78 -0.11
CA TYR A 162 0.60 -11.09 -1.33
C TYR A 162 -0.60 -11.98 -1.05
N SER A 163 -1.79 -11.57 -1.49
CA SER A 163 -3.05 -12.24 -1.12
C SER A 163 -3.19 -13.67 -1.64
N MET A 164 -2.49 -14.03 -2.71
CA MET A 164 -2.60 -15.36 -3.33
C MET A 164 -1.57 -16.36 -2.82
N GLU A 165 -0.59 -15.93 -2.02
CA GLU A 165 0.43 -16.83 -1.50
C GLU A 165 0.86 -16.41 -0.10
N GLN A 166 0.43 -17.19 0.90
CA GLN A 166 0.76 -16.94 2.30
C GLN A 166 2.28 -17.00 2.53
N GLY A 167 2.76 -16.06 3.35
CA GLY A 167 4.18 -15.90 3.66
C GLY A 167 4.98 -15.20 2.56
N MET A 168 4.36 -14.72 1.48
CA MET A 168 5.02 -14.02 0.39
C MET A 168 4.82 -12.51 0.54
N PHE A 169 5.88 -11.75 0.79
CA PHE A 169 5.79 -10.34 1.14
C PHE A 169 6.52 -9.43 0.16
N LEU A 170 6.03 -8.20 -0.01
CA LEU A 170 6.81 -7.15 -0.67
C LEU A 170 8.06 -6.86 0.16
N ALA A 171 9.20 -6.88 -0.51
CA ALA A 171 10.51 -6.61 0.06
C ALA A 171 11.40 -5.90 -0.97
N PHE A 172 12.62 -5.56 -0.58
CA PHE A 172 13.65 -5.16 -1.54
C PHE A 172 14.88 -6.05 -1.47
N GLU A 173 15.57 -6.15 -2.59
CA GLU A 173 16.86 -6.84 -2.71
C GLU A 173 17.88 -5.91 -3.35
N GLU A 174 19.13 -5.99 -2.88
CA GLU A 174 20.23 -5.22 -3.45
C GLU A 174 20.79 -5.97 -4.68
N GLU A 175 20.58 -5.38 -5.86
CA GLU A 175 21.09 -5.88 -7.14
C GLU A 175 22.06 -4.83 -7.71
N GLY A 176 23.35 -4.97 -7.39
CA GLY A 176 24.38 -3.99 -7.73
C GLY A 176 24.18 -2.67 -7.00
N CYS A 177 23.86 -1.60 -7.73
CA CYS A 177 23.52 -0.29 -7.15
C CYS A 177 22.01 -0.07 -6.98
N LEU A 178 21.17 -1.00 -7.44
CA LEU A 178 19.72 -0.91 -7.35
C LEU A 178 19.21 -1.66 -6.12
N ARG A 179 18.16 -1.13 -5.50
CA ARG A 179 17.44 -1.79 -4.42
C ARG A 179 16.05 -2.16 -4.92
N LYS A 180 15.98 -3.24 -5.69
CA LYS A 180 14.80 -3.61 -6.49
C LYS A 180 13.67 -4.10 -5.59
N LEU A 181 12.44 -3.70 -5.90
CA LEU A 181 11.23 -4.23 -5.27
C LEU A 181 11.00 -5.66 -5.76
N ILE A 182 10.83 -6.58 -4.82
CA ILE A 182 10.63 -8.01 -5.07
C ILE A 182 9.52 -8.58 -4.19
N LEU A 183 9.15 -9.84 -4.45
CA LEU A 183 8.44 -10.67 -3.50
C LEU A 183 9.41 -11.64 -2.84
N LYS A 184 9.36 -11.72 -1.50
CA LYS A 184 10.19 -12.61 -0.71
C LYS A 184 9.33 -13.54 0.13
N LYS A 185 9.65 -14.84 0.10
CA LYS A 185 8.96 -15.84 0.92
C LYS A 185 9.63 -15.97 2.27
N LEU A 186 8.86 -15.78 3.33
CA LEU A 186 9.30 -15.84 4.72
C LEU A 186 8.25 -16.58 5.56
N SER A 187 8.71 -17.16 6.67
CA SER A 187 7.79 -17.71 7.67
C SER A 187 7.11 -16.56 8.45
N GLU A 188 5.89 -16.77 8.96
CA GLU A 188 5.10 -15.69 9.58
C GLU A 188 5.77 -15.04 10.81
N ASP A 189 6.57 -15.83 11.54
CA ASP A 189 7.26 -15.43 12.77
C ASP A 189 8.62 -14.75 12.51
N GLU A 190 9.11 -14.79 11.28
CA GLU A 190 10.41 -14.23 10.92
C GLU A 190 10.29 -12.74 10.58
N VAL A 191 11.17 -11.94 11.18
CA VAL A 191 11.23 -10.50 10.94
C VAL A 191 12.39 -10.19 10.01
N ASP A 192 12.05 -9.69 8.83
CA ASP A 192 13.02 -9.21 7.84
C ASP A 192 12.81 -7.71 7.60
N GLU A 193 13.80 -6.89 7.96
CA GLU A 193 13.75 -5.43 7.79
C GLU A 193 13.63 -5.00 6.32
N THR A 194 13.94 -5.87 5.35
CA THR A 194 13.73 -5.58 3.92
C THR A 194 12.27 -5.46 3.52
N MET A 195 11.35 -6.03 4.33
CA MET A 195 9.91 -5.93 4.14
C MET A 195 9.29 -4.68 4.78
N LYS A 196 10.09 -3.92 5.54
CA LYS A 196 9.62 -2.77 6.30
C LYS A 196 9.41 -1.58 5.37
N ILE A 197 8.15 -1.17 5.26
CA ILE A 197 7.74 -0.05 4.41
C ILE A 197 6.99 0.97 5.26
N SER A 198 7.38 2.24 5.16
CA SER A 198 6.63 3.38 5.70
C SER A 198 5.88 4.10 4.57
N LEU A 199 4.75 4.72 4.92
CA LEU A 199 3.81 5.37 3.99
C LEU A 199 3.79 6.89 4.19
#